data_AF-A0A1M7KRZ2-F1
#
_entry.id   AF-A0A1M7KRZ2-F1
#
_cell.length_a   1.000
_cell.length_b   1.000
_cell.length_c   1.000
_cell.angle_alpha   90.00
_cell.angle_beta   90.00
_cell.angle_gamma   90.00
#
_symmetry.space_group_name_H-M   'P 1'
#
loop_
_entity.id
_entity.type
_entity.pdbx_description
1 polymer ?
#
loop_
_entity_poly.entity_id
_entity_poly.type
_entity_poly.pdbx_seq_one_letter_code
_entity_poly.pdbx_strand_id
1 'polypeptide(L)'
;MRNNNFLILTLLFILVFTMSVSADQLNLQNGQSLRGTIENNNVEIRTPYAEIKVQSRFLKSIKNKNGGFVFRLSENNRFTGELLNNITIASDSGERTFSPAEIEVVSFSNTSSFKNNRGVNITATNGDFFFANTVEDSVSIKTSLGSPLNIRYSNIVSIEYLKNEDLYLINRKNASEVKANFSQQRLILWPSAGEIFEMDLNYLQKLIVN
;
A
#
# COMPACT_ATOMS: atom_id res chain seq x y z
N MET A 1 -7.06 0.73 -59.43
CA MET A 1 -6.27 0.28 -58.26
C MET A 1 -5.55 1.40 -57.49
N ARG A 2 -5.76 2.70 -57.79
CA ARG A 2 -5.01 3.81 -57.16
C ARG A 2 -5.66 4.39 -55.88
N ASN A 3 -6.98 4.21 -55.69
CA ASN A 3 -7.70 4.74 -54.53
C ASN A 3 -7.62 3.85 -53.28
N ASN A 4 -7.48 2.52 -53.43
CA ASN A 4 -7.41 1.62 -52.28
C ASN A 4 -6.13 1.81 -51.46
N ASN A 5 -5.01 2.13 -52.12
CA ASN A 5 -3.75 2.40 -51.42
C ASN A 5 -3.80 3.68 -50.59
N PHE A 6 -4.54 4.70 -51.04
CA PHE A 6 -4.69 5.96 -50.31
C PHE A 6 -5.57 5.80 -49.05
N LEU A 7 -6.64 5.02 -49.17
CA LEU A 7 -7.53 4.66 -48.06
C LEU A 7 -6.79 3.85 -46.98
N ILE A 8 -5.98 2.86 -47.39
CA ILE A 8 -5.16 2.06 -46.49
C ILE A 8 -4.13 2.93 -45.77
N LEU A 9 -3.45 3.84 -46.48
CA LEU A 9 -2.46 4.74 -45.89
C LEU A 9 -3.10 5.69 -44.86
N THR A 10 -4.30 6.19 -45.15
CA THR A 10 -5.03 7.11 -44.28
C THR A 10 -5.53 6.38 -43.02
N LEU A 11 -6.00 5.14 -43.15
CA LEU A 11 -6.39 4.30 -42.01
C LEU A 11 -5.19 3.98 -41.10
N LEU A 12 -4.02 3.69 -41.70
CA LEU A 12 -2.77 3.45 -40.98
C LEU A 12 -2.31 4.72 -40.25
N PHE A 13 -2.44 5.88 -40.87
CA PHE A 13 -2.11 7.16 -40.23
C PHE A 13 -2.99 7.42 -39.00
N ILE A 14 -4.31 7.22 -39.10
CA ILE A 14 -5.23 7.42 -37.97
C ILE A 14 -4.90 6.47 -36.81
N LEU A 15 -4.56 5.20 -37.08
CA LEU A 15 -4.20 4.20 -36.07
C LEU A 15 -2.92 4.54 -35.28
N VAL A 16 -1.96 5.22 -35.90
CA VAL A 16 -0.72 5.65 -35.22
C VAL A 16 -0.96 6.85 -34.29
N PHE A 17 -1.90 7.74 -34.63
CA PHE A 17 -2.24 8.91 -33.82
C PHE A 17 -3.21 8.63 -32.65
N THR A 18 -3.81 7.43 -32.58
CA THR A 18 -4.71 7.05 -31.47
C THR A 18 -4.02 6.38 -30.28
N MET A 19 -2.68 6.29 -30.27
CA MET A 19 -1.98 5.83 -29.07
C MET A 19 -2.12 6.89 -27.97
N SER A 20 -3.06 6.67 -27.06
CA SER A 20 -3.18 7.44 -25.82
C SER A 20 -1.89 7.26 -25.03
N VAL A 21 -1.05 8.29 -25.01
CA VAL A 21 0.14 8.35 -24.15
C VAL A 21 -0.36 8.56 -22.73
N SER A 22 -0.37 7.47 -21.94
CA SER A 22 -0.57 7.55 -20.49
C SER A 22 0.64 8.21 -19.86
N ALA A 23 0.42 9.35 -19.19
CA ALA A 23 1.44 10.06 -18.44
C ALA A 23 0.95 10.29 -17.01
N ASP A 24 1.86 10.20 -16.05
CA ASP A 24 1.59 10.54 -14.66
C ASP A 24 1.34 12.05 -14.52
N GLN A 25 0.65 12.42 -13.45
CA GLN A 25 0.30 13.81 -13.16
C GLN A 25 0.71 14.19 -11.74
N LEU A 26 1.41 15.32 -11.62
CA LEU A 26 1.79 15.94 -10.35
C LEU A 26 1.12 17.31 -10.23
N ASN A 27 0.29 17.49 -9.20
CA ASN A 27 -0.29 18.77 -8.84
C ASN A 27 0.41 19.30 -7.59
N LEU A 28 0.84 20.55 -7.65
CA LEU A 28 1.52 21.25 -6.57
C LEU A 28 0.55 22.14 -5.79
N GLN A 29 0.87 22.43 -4.54
CA GLN A 29 0.02 23.26 -3.66
C GLN A 29 -0.15 24.69 -4.15
N ASN A 30 0.75 25.18 -5.01
CA ASN A 30 0.64 26.49 -5.65
C ASN A 30 -0.32 26.50 -6.88
N GLY A 31 -1.00 25.39 -7.18
CA GLY A 31 -1.93 25.25 -8.29
C GLY A 31 -1.29 24.84 -9.62
N GLN A 32 0.05 24.71 -9.69
CA GLN A 32 0.73 24.22 -10.88
C GLN A 32 0.48 22.72 -11.08
N SER A 33 0.26 22.31 -12.33
CA SER A 33 0.15 20.90 -12.71
C SER A 33 1.21 20.54 -13.74
N LEU A 34 1.84 19.38 -13.56
CA LEU A 34 2.88 18.83 -14.41
C LEU A 34 2.42 17.45 -14.90
N ARG A 35 2.77 17.13 -16.15
CA ARG A 35 2.54 15.82 -16.75
C ARG A 35 3.88 15.26 -17.21
N GLY A 36 4.08 13.97 -16.99
CA GLY A 36 5.36 13.32 -17.25
C GLY A 36 5.41 11.91 -16.68
N THR A 37 6.62 11.39 -16.47
CA THR A 37 6.86 10.10 -15.82
C THR A 37 7.40 10.35 -14.42
N ILE A 38 6.82 9.71 -13.41
CA ILE A 38 7.40 9.72 -12.07
C ILE A 38 8.57 8.73 -12.04
N GLU A 39 9.78 9.25 -11.81
CA GLU A 39 11.03 8.49 -11.88
C GLU A 39 11.35 7.73 -10.57
N ASN A 40 10.59 7.99 -9.51
CA ASN A 40 10.77 7.29 -8.24
C ASN A 40 10.44 5.80 -8.42
N ASN A 41 11.44 4.92 -8.27
CA ASN A 41 11.19 3.47 -8.18
C ASN A 41 10.33 3.11 -6.96
N ASN A 42 10.59 3.81 -5.84
CA ASN A 42 9.95 3.57 -4.55
C ASN A 42 9.55 4.90 -3.88
N VAL A 43 8.56 4.80 -3.00
CA VAL A 43 8.10 5.87 -2.11
C VAL A 43 8.26 5.42 -0.67
N GLU A 44 8.82 6.29 0.16
CA GLU A 44 9.05 6.04 1.58
C GLU A 44 7.97 6.76 2.39
N ILE A 45 7.29 5.99 3.24
CA ILE A 45 6.12 6.43 3.99
C ILE A 45 6.40 6.24 5.48
N ARG A 46 6.21 7.28 6.31
CA ARG A 46 6.15 7.12 7.76
C ARG A 46 4.71 7.10 8.23
N THR A 47 4.22 5.92 8.56
CA THR A 47 2.92 5.71 9.20
C THR A 47 3.08 5.78 10.74
N PRO A 48 1.99 5.86 11.51
CA PRO A 48 2.07 5.80 12.97
C PRO A 48 2.67 4.50 13.53
N TYR A 49 2.67 3.41 12.75
CA TYR A 49 3.08 2.09 13.20
C TYR A 49 4.40 1.59 12.59
N ALA A 50 4.87 2.20 11.50
CA ALA A 50 6.09 1.79 10.79
C ALA A 50 6.54 2.82 9.74
N GLU A 51 7.82 2.76 9.38
CA GLU A 51 8.33 3.27 8.11
C GLU A 51 8.28 2.18 7.04
N ILE A 52 7.75 2.51 5.86
CA ILE A 52 7.42 1.55 4.82
C ILE A 52 7.96 2.06 3.48
N LYS A 53 8.68 1.19 2.76
CA LYS A 53 9.10 1.42 1.38
C LYS A 53 8.14 0.71 0.42
N VAL A 54 7.38 1.49 -0.35
CA VAL A 54 6.40 1.02 -1.33
C VAL A 54 6.95 1.19 -2.74
N GLN A 55 6.81 0.17 -3.59
CA GLN A 55 7.21 0.28 -5.00
C GLN A 55 6.19 1.10 -5.79
N SER A 56 6.67 2.09 -6.55
CA SER A 56 5.80 3.06 -7.23
C SER A 56 4.90 2.43 -8.29
N ARG A 57 5.35 1.33 -8.92
CA ARG A 57 4.54 0.54 -9.88
C ARG A 57 3.19 0.06 -9.33
N PHE A 58 3.02 0.04 -8.00
CA PHE A 58 1.78 -0.34 -7.34
C PHE A 58 0.96 0.85 -6.83
N LEU A 59 1.48 2.07 -6.91
CA LEU A 59 0.76 3.28 -6.51
C LEU A 59 -0.26 3.68 -7.58
N LYS A 60 -1.43 4.11 -7.10
CA LYS A 60 -2.45 4.80 -7.90
C LYS A 60 -2.40 6.29 -7.67
N SER A 61 -2.27 6.70 -6.40
CA SER A 61 -2.20 8.11 -6.05
C SER A 61 -1.53 8.34 -4.71
N ILE A 62 -0.86 9.48 -4.58
CA ILE A 62 -0.42 10.08 -3.32
C ILE A 62 -1.18 11.39 -3.18
N LYS A 63 -1.97 11.59 -2.13
CA LYS A 63 -2.77 12.82 -1.97
C LYS A 63 -2.55 13.42 -0.59
N ASN A 64 -2.15 14.68 -0.55
CA ASN A 64 -2.11 15.46 0.68
C ASN A 64 -3.54 15.64 1.22
N LYS A 65 -3.70 15.38 2.51
CA LYS A 65 -4.92 15.57 3.29
C LYS A 65 -4.54 16.06 4.69
N ASN A 66 -4.87 17.31 4.98
CA ASN A 66 -4.81 17.90 6.33
C ASN A 66 -3.44 17.72 7.02
N GLY A 67 -2.33 17.94 6.29
CA GLY A 67 -0.98 17.86 6.86
C GLY A 67 -0.35 16.45 6.84
N GLY A 68 -1.04 15.44 6.30
CA GLY A 68 -0.47 14.13 6.00
C GLY A 68 -0.84 13.67 4.59
N PHE A 69 -0.40 12.48 4.20
CA PHE A 69 -0.66 11.89 2.89
C PHE A 69 -1.49 10.62 2.97
N VAL A 70 -2.37 10.45 1.98
CA VAL A 70 -3.08 9.20 1.70
C VAL A 70 -2.47 8.56 0.47
N PHE A 71 -1.88 7.39 0.65
CA PHE A 71 -1.29 6.58 -0.40
C PHE A 71 -2.33 5.53 -0.79
N ARG A 72 -2.82 5.58 -2.03
CA ARG A 72 -3.68 4.53 -2.59
C ARG A 72 -2.87 3.71 -3.56
N LEU A 73 -2.97 2.40 -3.40
CA LEU A 73 -2.28 1.42 -4.20
C LEU A 73 -3.30 0.56 -4.95
N SER A 74 -2.79 -0.38 -5.73
CA SER A 74 -3.56 -1.47 -6.30
C SER A 74 -4.42 -2.21 -5.28
N GLU A 75 -5.52 -2.78 -5.76
CA GLU A 75 -6.36 -3.70 -4.99
C GLU A 75 -6.74 -3.18 -3.59
N ASN A 76 -7.13 -1.91 -3.53
CA ASN A 76 -7.60 -1.22 -2.33
C ASN A 76 -6.57 -1.10 -1.20
N ASN A 77 -5.30 -1.40 -1.44
CA ASN A 77 -4.25 -1.17 -0.46
C ASN A 77 -4.12 0.33 -0.22
N ARG A 78 -4.02 0.71 1.04
CA ARG A 78 -4.06 2.09 1.48
C ARG A 78 -3.20 2.28 2.72
N PHE A 79 -2.30 3.25 2.63
CA PHE A 79 -1.50 3.72 3.76
C PHE A 79 -1.78 5.20 4.04
N THR A 80 -1.59 5.61 5.29
CA THR A 80 -1.63 7.01 5.71
C THR A 80 -0.45 7.36 6.57
N GLY A 81 0.13 8.52 6.30
CA GLY A 81 1.36 8.94 6.95
C GLY A 81 2.03 10.11 6.26
N GLU A 82 3.30 10.29 6.55
CA GLU A 82 4.16 11.29 5.94
C GLU A 82 4.84 10.69 4.70
N LEU A 83 4.95 11.50 3.64
CA LEU A 83 5.84 11.20 2.52
C LEU A 83 7.25 11.65 2.90
N LEU A 84 8.21 10.73 2.93
CA LEU A 84 9.57 11.01 3.40
C LEU A 84 10.51 11.45 2.27
N ASN A 85 10.32 10.94 1.06
CA ASN A 85 11.19 11.23 -0.07
C ASN A 85 10.57 12.24 -1.04
N ASN A 86 11.43 12.99 -1.74
CA ASN A 86 11.03 13.88 -2.82
C ASN A 86 10.48 13.10 -4.00
N ILE A 87 9.61 13.73 -4.78
CA ILE A 87 9.07 13.18 -6.02
C ILE A 87 9.72 13.84 -7.22
N THR A 88 10.26 13.01 -8.10
CA THR A 88 10.93 13.41 -9.34
C THR A 88 10.03 13.10 -10.52
N ILE A 89 9.76 14.10 -11.35
CA ILE A 89 8.98 13.98 -12.58
C ILE A 89 9.83 14.37 -13.79
N ALA A 90 9.92 13.47 -14.77
CA ALA A 90 10.54 13.72 -16.05
C ALA A 90 9.49 14.10 -17.10
N SER A 91 9.74 15.19 -17.82
CA SER A 91 8.86 15.73 -18.87
C SER A 91 9.68 16.21 -20.07
N ASP A 92 9.04 16.63 -21.15
CA ASP A 92 9.72 17.26 -22.30
C ASP A 92 10.55 18.49 -21.93
N SER A 93 10.18 19.17 -20.82
CA SER A 93 10.91 20.32 -20.29
C SER A 93 12.12 19.96 -19.40
N GLY A 94 12.38 18.66 -19.23
CA GLY A 94 13.41 18.12 -18.36
C GLY A 94 12.85 17.48 -17.08
N GLU A 95 13.78 17.09 -16.21
CA GLU A 95 13.51 16.48 -14.91
C GLU A 95 13.40 17.56 -13.82
N ARG A 96 12.40 17.42 -12.95
CA ARG A 96 12.20 18.31 -11.79
C ARG A 96 11.87 17.49 -10.56
N THR A 97 12.40 17.90 -9.42
CA THR A 97 12.22 17.24 -8.13
C THR A 97 11.52 18.16 -7.15
N PHE A 98 10.48 17.65 -6.49
CA PHE A 98 9.62 18.40 -5.58
C PHE A 98 9.65 17.77 -4.19
N SER A 99 9.78 18.61 -3.18
CA SER A 99 9.68 18.20 -1.79
C SER A 99 8.24 17.84 -1.41
N PRO A 100 8.01 16.99 -0.39
CA PRO A 100 6.66 16.67 0.08
C PRO A 100 5.80 17.90 0.41
N ALA A 101 6.41 18.98 0.90
CA ALA A 101 5.72 20.22 1.24
C ALA A 101 5.11 20.95 0.03
N GLU A 102 5.61 20.71 -1.18
CA GLU A 102 5.13 21.32 -2.41
C GLU A 102 4.00 20.53 -3.06
N ILE A 103 3.83 19.26 -2.67
CA ILE A 103 2.97 18.30 -3.36
C ILE A 103 1.55 18.38 -2.80
N GLU A 104 0.58 18.51 -3.72
CA GLU A 104 -0.84 18.32 -3.41
C GLU A 104 -1.28 16.90 -3.78
N VAL A 105 -1.02 16.47 -5.01
CA VAL A 105 -1.43 15.16 -5.53
C VAL A 105 -0.41 14.63 -6.53
N VAL A 106 -0.06 13.35 -6.42
CA VAL A 106 0.57 12.54 -7.47
C VAL A 106 -0.46 11.53 -7.95
N SER A 107 -0.69 11.44 -9.26
CA SER A 107 -1.55 10.44 -9.89
C SER A 107 -0.73 9.62 -10.85
N PHE A 108 -0.67 8.31 -10.62
CA PHE A 108 0.06 7.37 -11.45
C PHE A 108 -0.87 6.84 -12.54
N SER A 109 -0.42 6.91 -13.78
CA SER A 109 -1.16 6.51 -14.96
C SER A 109 -1.19 5.00 -15.16
N ASN A 110 -0.15 4.31 -14.68
CA ASN A 110 -0.01 2.87 -14.75
C ASN A 110 0.15 2.28 -13.35
N THR A 111 -0.75 1.37 -12.97
CA THR A 111 -0.68 0.65 -11.69
C THR A 111 -0.79 -0.85 -11.93
N SER A 112 0.23 -1.59 -11.51
CA SER A 112 0.28 -3.06 -11.59
C SER A 112 -0.55 -3.72 -10.48
N SER A 113 -1.10 -4.91 -10.71
CA SER A 113 -1.73 -5.75 -9.67
C SER A 113 -0.70 -6.50 -8.82
N PHE A 114 -1.12 -7.04 -7.67
CA PHE A 114 -0.26 -7.87 -6.82
C PHE A 114 -0.34 -9.33 -7.24
N LYS A 115 0.81 -10.00 -7.29
CA LYS A 115 0.87 -11.47 -7.52
C LYS A 115 1.21 -12.26 -6.27
N ASN A 116 1.93 -11.65 -5.32
CA ASN A 116 2.53 -12.33 -4.18
C ASN A 116 2.16 -11.63 -2.85
N ASN A 117 2.49 -12.26 -1.73
CA ASN A 117 2.40 -11.73 -0.36
C ASN A 117 1.00 -11.30 0.07
N ARG A 118 0.07 -12.25 0.01
CA ARG A 118 -1.37 -12.06 0.30
C ARG A 118 -1.91 -13.07 1.30
N GLY A 119 -1.07 -13.70 2.11
CA GLY A 119 -1.48 -14.69 3.11
C GLY A 119 -2.36 -14.10 4.22
N VAL A 120 -2.26 -12.79 4.44
CA VAL A 120 -3.13 -12.05 5.36
C VAL A 120 -3.62 -10.75 4.75
N ASN A 121 -4.75 -10.26 5.24
CA ASN A 121 -5.13 -8.86 5.12
C ASN A 121 -5.10 -8.19 6.50
N ILE A 122 -4.57 -6.97 6.54
CA ILE A 122 -4.37 -6.20 7.76
C ILE A 122 -5.19 -4.94 7.68
N THR A 123 -5.91 -4.64 8.77
CA THR A 123 -6.49 -3.33 9.03
C THR A 123 -5.81 -2.75 10.26
N ALA A 124 -5.23 -1.56 10.12
CA ALA A 124 -4.64 -0.84 11.25
C ALA A 124 -5.64 0.14 11.88
N THR A 125 -5.40 0.55 13.13
CA THR A 125 -6.30 1.42 13.91
C THR A 125 -6.53 2.81 13.30
N ASN A 126 -5.63 3.27 12.42
CA ASN A 126 -5.79 4.50 11.63
C ASN A 126 -6.63 4.30 10.34
N GLY A 127 -7.19 3.10 10.12
CA GLY A 127 -7.97 2.75 8.94
C GLY A 127 -7.14 2.43 7.69
N ASP A 128 -5.83 2.24 7.84
CA ASP A 128 -5.02 1.67 6.76
C ASP A 128 -5.39 0.21 6.52
N PHE A 129 -5.26 -0.21 5.27
CA PHE A 129 -5.59 -1.56 4.84
C PHE A 129 -4.55 -2.04 3.84
N PHE A 130 -4.02 -3.24 4.03
CA PHE A 130 -3.08 -3.81 3.07
C PHE A 130 -3.03 -5.35 3.12
N PHE A 131 -2.58 -5.94 2.02
CA PHE A 131 -2.27 -7.37 1.95
C PHE A 131 -0.79 -7.58 2.32
N ALA A 132 -0.52 -8.67 3.04
CA ALA A 132 0.83 -9.06 3.40
C ALA A 132 0.96 -10.58 3.56
N ASN A 133 2.19 -11.06 3.70
CA ASN A 133 2.48 -12.30 4.42
C ASN A 133 3.02 -11.95 5.80
N THR A 134 2.77 -12.82 6.77
CA THR A 134 3.53 -12.81 8.03
C THR A 134 4.88 -13.46 7.76
N VAL A 135 5.96 -12.86 8.25
CA VAL A 135 7.30 -13.48 8.15
C VAL A 135 7.44 -14.60 9.18
N GLU A 136 6.76 -14.46 10.31
CA GLU A 136 6.67 -15.46 11.35
C GLU A 136 5.49 -16.42 11.10
N ASP A 137 5.62 -17.66 11.57
CA ASP A 137 4.59 -18.70 11.45
C ASP A 137 3.53 -18.66 12.55
N SER A 138 3.73 -17.86 13.60
CA SER A 138 2.87 -17.82 14.78
C SER A 138 2.82 -16.46 15.47
N VAL A 139 1.77 -16.25 16.27
CA VAL A 139 1.71 -15.19 17.28
C VAL A 139 1.82 -15.77 18.68
N SER A 140 2.42 -15.00 19.59
CA SER A 140 2.54 -15.31 21.00
C SER A 140 1.56 -14.49 21.82
N ILE A 141 0.77 -15.15 22.67
CA ILE A 141 -0.20 -14.51 23.55
C ILE A 141 0.12 -14.74 25.02
N LYS A 142 -0.31 -13.80 25.87
CA LYS A 142 -0.18 -13.90 27.32
C LYS A 142 -1.17 -14.94 27.84
N THR A 143 -0.75 -15.72 28.84
CA THR A 143 -1.61 -16.66 29.55
C THR A 143 -1.64 -16.33 31.03
N SER A 144 -2.67 -16.78 31.74
CA SER A 144 -2.78 -16.65 33.20
C SER A 144 -1.68 -17.40 33.96
N LEU A 145 -1.02 -18.36 33.31
CA LEU A 145 0.06 -19.18 33.88
C LEU A 145 1.45 -18.55 33.71
N GLY A 146 1.54 -17.35 33.13
CA GLY A 146 2.78 -16.59 32.99
C GLY A 146 3.64 -16.97 31.79
N SER A 147 3.61 -18.23 31.33
CA SER A 147 4.27 -18.64 30.09
C SER A 147 3.45 -18.26 28.85
N PRO A 148 4.04 -17.62 27.83
CA PRO A 148 3.33 -17.33 26.59
C PRO A 148 2.85 -18.59 25.85
N LEU A 149 1.70 -18.48 25.18
CA LEU A 149 1.20 -19.51 24.27
C LEU A 149 1.42 -19.06 22.82
N ASN A 150 2.11 -19.88 22.03
CA ASN A 150 2.30 -19.63 20.61
C ASN A 150 1.19 -20.30 19.79
N ILE A 151 0.50 -19.54 18.96
CA ILE A 151 -0.56 -20.00 18.07
C ILE A 151 -0.11 -19.80 16.63
N ARG A 152 0.01 -20.88 15.87
CA ARG A 152 0.38 -20.83 14.44
C ARG A 152 -0.69 -20.13 13.62
N TYR A 153 -0.28 -19.29 12.66
CA TYR A 153 -1.20 -18.63 11.72
C TYR A 153 -2.03 -19.61 10.92
N SER A 154 -1.47 -20.79 10.59
CA SER A 154 -2.22 -21.86 9.92
C SER A 154 -3.47 -22.31 10.68
N ASN A 155 -3.51 -22.11 12.01
CA ASN A 155 -4.62 -22.43 12.91
C ASN A 155 -5.49 -21.22 13.27
N ILE A 156 -5.21 -20.04 12.70
CA ILE A 156 -5.95 -18.80 12.95
C ILE A 156 -6.85 -18.51 11.74
N VAL A 157 -8.07 -18.04 12.00
CA VAL A 157 -8.99 -17.46 11.00
C VAL A 157 -8.83 -15.95 11.01
N SER A 158 -8.92 -15.33 12.19
CA SER A 158 -8.74 -13.90 12.33
C SER A 158 -8.25 -13.51 13.72
N ILE A 159 -7.70 -12.31 13.82
CA ILE A 159 -7.41 -11.63 15.07
C ILE A 159 -8.07 -10.26 15.02
N GLU A 160 -8.86 -9.90 16.03
CA GLU A 160 -9.58 -8.62 16.10
C GLU A 160 -9.38 -7.95 17.45
N TYR A 161 -9.06 -6.65 17.43
CA TYR A 161 -8.96 -5.85 18.65
C TYR A 161 -10.35 -5.49 19.18
N LEU A 162 -10.66 -5.93 20.40
CA LEU A 162 -11.89 -5.63 21.12
C LEU A 162 -11.72 -4.36 21.94
N LYS A 163 -12.02 -3.20 21.34
CA LYS A 163 -11.84 -1.87 21.97
C LYS A 163 -12.47 -1.74 23.36
N ASN A 164 -13.60 -2.40 23.61
CA ASN A 164 -14.31 -2.32 24.89
C ASN A 164 -13.64 -3.14 26.01
N GLU A 165 -12.80 -4.12 25.65
CA GLU A 165 -12.16 -5.05 26.58
C GLU A 165 -10.63 -4.86 26.65
N ASP A 166 -10.05 -4.06 25.74
CA ASP A 166 -8.60 -3.88 25.58
C ASP A 166 -7.84 -5.22 25.46
N LEU A 167 -8.44 -6.12 24.65
CA LEU A 167 -7.96 -7.47 24.37
C LEU A 167 -8.12 -7.79 22.89
N TYR A 168 -7.43 -8.83 22.42
CA TYR A 168 -7.61 -9.38 21.08
C TYR A 168 -8.44 -10.66 21.13
N LEU A 169 -9.46 -10.73 20.27
CA LEU A 169 -10.19 -11.96 19.96
C LEU A 169 -9.46 -12.71 18.85
N ILE A 170 -9.01 -13.91 19.16
CA ILE A 170 -8.31 -14.80 18.23
C ILE A 170 -9.25 -15.93 17.86
N ASN A 171 -9.82 -15.85 16.67
CA ASN A 171 -10.68 -16.87 16.10
C ASN A 171 -9.81 -17.97 15.49
N ARG A 172 -9.98 -19.21 15.95
CA ARG A 172 -9.14 -20.34 15.58
C ARG A 172 -9.90 -21.34 14.70
N LYS A 173 -9.16 -22.01 13.82
CA LYS A 173 -9.70 -23.13 13.04
C LYS A 173 -9.90 -24.33 13.96
N ASN A 174 -11.11 -24.91 13.96
CA ASN A 174 -11.44 -26.14 14.68
C ASN A 174 -11.11 -26.13 16.19
N ALA A 175 -11.09 -24.94 16.81
CA ALA A 175 -10.84 -24.77 18.24
C ALA A 175 -11.60 -23.55 18.75
N SER A 176 -11.85 -23.50 20.06
CA SER A 176 -12.54 -22.35 20.68
C SER A 176 -11.78 -21.04 20.44
N GLU A 177 -12.47 -19.92 20.41
CA GLU A 177 -11.83 -18.61 20.41
C GLU A 177 -10.97 -18.37 21.67
N VAL A 178 -10.01 -17.47 21.57
CA VAL A 178 -9.19 -17.02 22.71
C VAL A 178 -9.23 -15.51 22.79
N LYS A 179 -9.53 -14.97 23.96
CA LYS A 179 -9.34 -13.54 24.27
C LYS A 179 -8.06 -13.36 25.06
N ALA A 180 -7.10 -12.64 24.50
CA ALA A 180 -5.81 -12.41 25.14
C ALA A 180 -5.11 -11.17 24.58
N ASN A 181 -4.13 -10.68 25.33
CA ASN A 181 -3.14 -9.74 24.80
C ASN A 181 -1.92 -10.48 24.25
N PHE A 182 -1.24 -9.86 23.30
CA PHE A 182 0.01 -10.39 22.77
C PHE A 182 1.13 -10.36 23.82
N SER A 183 2.00 -11.37 23.79
CA SER A 183 3.25 -11.40 24.55
C SER A 183 4.37 -10.66 23.81
N GLN A 184 4.30 -10.64 22.47
CA GLN A 184 5.20 -9.86 21.61
C GLN A 184 4.65 -8.45 21.39
N GLN A 185 5.55 -7.51 21.06
CA GLN A 185 5.19 -6.11 20.80
C GLN A 185 4.94 -5.81 19.33
N ARG A 186 5.55 -6.59 18.43
CA ARG A 186 5.55 -6.31 17.00
C ARG A 186 5.18 -7.53 16.18
N LEU A 187 4.73 -7.26 14.96
CA LEU A 187 4.49 -8.23 13.92
C LEU A 187 5.38 -7.92 12.72
N ILE A 188 6.13 -8.91 12.23
CA ILE A 188 6.96 -8.76 11.03
C ILE A 188 6.13 -9.11 9.80
N LEU A 189 5.92 -8.13 8.92
CA LEU A 189 5.04 -8.22 7.76
C LEU A 189 5.82 -8.01 6.47
N TRP A 190 5.55 -8.85 5.48
CA TRP A 190 5.98 -8.63 4.10
C TRP A 190 4.77 -8.17 3.26
N PRO A 191 4.57 -6.86 3.03
CA PRO A 191 3.43 -6.36 2.27
C PRO A 191 3.50 -6.76 0.80
N SER A 192 2.34 -6.85 0.14
CA SER A 192 2.23 -7.09 -1.32
C SER A 192 2.94 -6.05 -2.17
N ALA A 193 3.07 -4.82 -1.67
CA ALA A 193 3.51 -3.66 -2.45
C ALA A 193 4.90 -3.12 -2.09
N GLY A 194 5.63 -3.78 -1.18
CA GLY A 194 6.80 -3.15 -0.57
C GLY A 194 7.73 -4.11 0.14
N GLU A 195 8.63 -3.51 0.90
CA GLU A 195 9.63 -4.22 1.70
C GLU A 195 9.08 -4.65 3.06
N ILE A 196 9.75 -5.62 3.69
CA ILE A 196 9.40 -6.10 5.02
C ILE A 196 9.48 -4.96 6.03
N PHE A 197 8.49 -4.87 6.91
CA PHE A 197 8.51 -3.92 8.03
C PHE A 197 7.96 -4.57 9.31
N GLU A 198 8.29 -3.95 10.44
CA GLU A 198 7.74 -4.33 11.74
C GLU A 198 6.58 -3.39 12.09
N MET A 199 5.41 -3.96 12.34
CA MET A 199 4.24 -3.23 12.81
C MET A 199 4.13 -3.36 14.33
N ASP A 200 4.01 -2.26 15.05
CA ASP A 200 3.59 -2.30 16.46
C ASP A 200 2.16 -2.84 16.57
N LEU A 201 1.97 -3.90 17.35
CA LEU A 201 0.70 -4.60 17.51
C LEU A 201 -0.38 -3.74 18.12
N ASN A 202 -0.06 -2.67 18.86
CA ASN A 202 -1.05 -1.72 19.38
C ASN A 202 -1.81 -0.99 18.26
N TYR A 203 -1.27 -0.98 17.04
CA TYR A 203 -1.96 -0.44 15.87
C TYR A 203 -2.72 -1.50 15.08
N LEU A 204 -2.70 -2.77 15.48
CA LEU A 204 -3.47 -3.81 14.82
C LEU A 204 -4.94 -3.68 15.20
N GLN A 205 -5.80 -3.37 14.24
CA GLN A 205 -7.24 -3.43 14.45
C GLN A 205 -7.77 -4.83 14.09
N LYS A 206 -7.35 -5.37 12.95
CA LYS A 206 -7.82 -6.66 12.45
C LYS A 206 -6.78 -7.32 11.54
N LEU A 207 -6.62 -8.62 11.69
CA LEU A 207 -5.89 -9.51 10.79
C LEU A 207 -6.81 -10.64 10.35
N ILE A 208 -6.92 -10.91 9.06
CA ILE A 208 -7.60 -12.11 8.54
C ILE A 208 -6.59 -12.96 7.78
N VAL A 209 -6.56 -14.25 8.07
CA VAL A 209 -5.73 -15.23 7.37
C VAL A 209 -6.50 -15.76 6.17
N ASN A 210 -5.90 -15.69 4.98
CA ASN A 210 -6.51 -16.14 3.71
C ASN A 210 -6.23 -17.61 3.42
#